data_AF-A0A0F9HT71-F1
#
_entry.id   AF-A0A0F9HT71-F1
#
_cell.length_a   1.000
_cell.length_b   1.000
_cell.length_c   1.000
_cell.angle_alpha   90.00
_cell.angle_beta   90.00
_cell.angle_gamma   90.00
#
_symmetry.space_group_name_H-M   'P 1'
#
loop_
_entity.id
_entity.type
_entity.pdbx_description
1 polymer ?
#
loop_
_entity_poly.entity_id
_entity_poly.type
_entity_poly.pdbx_seq_one_letter_code
_entity_poly.pdbx_strand_id
1 'polypeptide(L)'
;MDFQQVVKLRSQVFGIEKGNNIEKIRLEFKSNEFYILCRYKDQVIGTLTYQIGYNQGDISFEKYFYLNDYYKKHSNLLYCSRNAVLKEFRNSPVAFLLYLFILNVC
;
A
#
# COMPACT_ATOMS: atom_id res chain seq x y z
N MET A 1 3.23 4.88 16.99
CA MET A 1 4.13 5.79 16.24
C MET A 1 4.22 5.42 14.76
N ASP A 2 4.51 4.16 14.42
CA ASP A 2 4.85 3.74 13.04
C ASP A 2 3.82 4.10 11.97
N PHE A 3 2.53 3.91 12.25
CA PHE A 3 1.46 4.22 11.30
C PHE A 3 1.39 5.72 10.94
N GLN A 4 1.76 6.63 11.86
CA GLN A 4 1.86 8.06 11.55
C GLN A 4 3.00 8.36 10.57
N GLN A 5 4.09 7.59 10.61
CA GLN A 5 5.15 7.70 9.61
C GLN A 5 4.68 7.20 8.23
N VAL A 6 3.89 6.12 8.18
CA VAL A 6 3.26 5.62 6.95
C VAL A 6 2.31 6.66 6.35
N VAL A 7 1.49 7.32 7.17
CA VAL A 7 0.64 8.45 6.79
C VAL A 7 1.48 9.59 6.20
N LYS A 8 2.55 10.02 6.89
CA LYS A 8 3.45 11.07 6.40
C LYS A 8 4.07 10.72 5.03
N LEU A 9 4.59 9.50 4.89
CA LEU A 9 5.15 8.98 3.65
C LEU A 9 4.12 8.98 2.50
N ARG A 10 2.90 8.47 2.75
CA ARG A 10 1.81 8.45 1.76
C ARG A 10 1.40 9.86 1.35
N SER A 11 1.27 10.81 2.29
CA SER A 11 0.95 12.21 1.99
C SER A 11 2.01 12.89 1.13
N GLN A 12 3.29 12.61 1.38
CA GLN A 12 4.39 13.10 0.54
C GLN A 12 4.34 12.50 -0.87
N VAL A 13 4.29 11.17 -1.00
CA VAL A 13 4.42 10.48 -2.30
C VAL A 13 3.14 10.57 -3.15
N PHE A 14 1.95 10.48 -2.55
CA PHE A 14 0.69 10.53 -3.29
C PHE A 14 0.08 11.92 -3.32
N GLY A 15 0.18 12.69 -2.23
CA GLY A 15 -0.39 14.04 -2.13
C GLY A 15 0.46 15.07 -2.84
N ILE A 16 1.67 15.31 -2.32
CA ILE A 16 2.58 16.34 -2.82
C ILE A 16 3.13 15.95 -4.19
N GLU A 17 3.79 14.79 -4.33
CA GLU A 17 4.51 14.45 -5.56
C GLU A 17 3.61 14.03 -6.73
N LYS A 18 2.48 13.37 -6.46
CA LYS A 18 1.54 12.90 -7.50
C LYS A 18 0.29 13.76 -7.63
N GLY A 19 0.18 14.86 -6.87
CA GLY A 19 -0.93 15.81 -6.96
C GLY A 19 -2.31 15.24 -6.61
N ASN A 20 -2.41 14.10 -5.90
CA ASN A 20 -3.71 13.61 -5.47
C ASN A 20 -4.22 14.49 -4.32
N ASN A 21 -5.52 14.79 -4.30
CA ASN A 21 -6.12 15.46 -3.15
C ASN A 21 -5.84 14.65 -1.87
N ILE A 22 -5.27 15.28 -0.86
CA ILE A 22 -4.85 14.66 0.40
C ILE A 22 -6.06 14.02 1.11
N GLU A 23 -7.25 14.59 0.98
CA GLU A 23 -8.51 14.03 1.50
C GLU A 23 -8.85 12.64 0.91
N LYS A 24 -8.34 12.32 -0.29
CA LYS A 24 -8.51 11.00 -0.92
C LYS A 24 -7.44 9.99 -0.50
N ILE A 25 -6.38 10.44 0.16
CA ILE A 25 -5.38 9.54 0.75
C ILE A 25 -5.99 9.01 2.04
N ARG A 26 -6.48 7.76 2.03
CA ARG A 26 -7.02 7.12 3.24
C ARG A 26 -5.92 7.08 4.31
N LEU A 27 -6.07 7.92 5.33
CA LEU A 27 -5.13 8.06 6.45
C LEU A 27 -5.49 7.16 7.65
N GLU A 28 -6.60 6.44 7.58
CA GLU A 28 -7.08 5.54 8.63
C GLU A 28 -6.42 4.16 8.52
N PHE A 29 -6.12 3.55 9.67
CA PHE A 29 -5.65 2.18 9.75
C PHE A 29 -6.83 1.22 9.61
N LYS A 30 -6.70 0.19 8.77
CA LYS A 30 -7.69 -0.89 8.66
C LYS A 30 -7.14 -2.18 9.26
N SER A 31 -7.98 -2.90 10.00
CA SER A 31 -7.64 -4.20 10.59
C SER A 31 -7.35 -5.31 9.57
N ASN A 32 -7.73 -5.13 8.30
CA ASN A 32 -7.38 -6.03 7.19
C ASN A 32 -6.19 -5.56 6.33
N GLU A 33 -5.47 -4.51 6.75
CA GLU A 33 -4.23 -4.06 6.11
C GLU A 33 -2.98 -4.64 6.78
N PHE A 34 -2.08 -5.17 5.94
CA PHE A 34 -0.75 -5.63 6.30
C PHE A 34 0.27 -4.69 5.66
N TYR A 35 1.26 -4.26 6.43
CA TYR A 35 2.24 -3.27 5.99
C TYR A 35 3.63 -3.86 6.02
N ILE A 36 4.33 -3.86 4.88
CA ILE A 36 5.78 -4.04 4.85
C ILE A 36 6.40 -2.65 4.88
N LEU A 37 7.27 -2.40 5.85
CA LEU A 37 7.91 -1.10 6.06
C LEU A 37 9.41 -1.20 5.80
N CYS A 38 9.92 -0.38 4.88
CA CYS A 38 11.36 -0.17 4.76
C CYS A 38 11.76 1.01 5.64
N ARG A 39 12.70 0.76 6.56
CA ARG A 39 13.29 1.74 7.45
C ARG A 39 14.73 2.04 7.06
N TYR A 40 15.13 3.27 7.29
CA TYR A 40 16.53 3.67 7.35
C TYR A 40 16.70 4.54 8.59
N LYS A 41 17.50 4.07 9.55
CA LYS A 41 17.46 4.55 10.94
C LYS A 41 16.01 4.51 11.46
N ASP A 42 15.58 5.52 12.20
CA ASP A 42 14.24 5.58 12.82
C ASP A 42 13.12 6.07 11.88
N GLN A 43 13.42 6.28 10.59
CA GLN A 43 12.49 6.78 9.59
C GLN A 43 11.99 5.67 8.65
N VAL A 44 10.67 5.60 8.46
CA VAL A 44 10.04 4.84 7.37
C VAL A 44 10.26 5.60 6.05
N ILE A 45 11.00 4.98 5.14
CA ILE A 45 11.39 5.54 3.83
C ILE A 45 10.66 4.88 2.66
N GLY A 46 10.05 3.72 2.90
CA GLY A 46 9.25 2.99 1.92
C GLY A 46 8.19 2.11 2.59
N THR A 47 7.09 1.84 1.87
CA THR A 47 6.01 0.96 2.34
C THR A 47 5.33 0.24 1.19
N LEU A 48 5.01 -1.04 1.41
CA LEU A 48 3.97 -1.78 0.69
C LEU A 48 2.78 -1.97 1.61
N THR A 49 1.58 -1.99 1.04
CA THR A 49 0.35 -2.29 1.78
C THR A 49 -0.37 -3.41 1.07
N TYR A 50 -0.50 -4.55 1.74
CA TYR A 50 -1.34 -5.64 1.30
C TYR A 50 -2.69 -5.56 2.02
N GLN A 51 -3.77 -5.87 1.32
CA GLN A 51 -5.11 -5.94 1.89
C GLN A 51 -5.68 -7.34 1.64
N ILE A 52 -6.20 -7.99 2.68
CA ILE A 52 -6.99 -9.22 2.48
C ILE A 52 -8.43 -8.81 2.18
N GLY A 53 -8.94 -9.25 1.02
CA GLY A 53 -10.29 -9.03 0.54
C GLY A 53 -11.37 -9.83 1.27
N TYR A 54 -11.47 -9.74 2.59
CA TYR A 54 -12.60 -10.30 3.34
C TYR A 54 -13.82 -9.37 3.30
N ASN A 55 -14.71 -9.55 2.30
CA ASN A 55 -16.09 -9.00 2.26
C ASN A 55 -16.29 -7.48 2.53
N GLN A 56 -15.24 -6.67 2.65
CA GLN A 56 -15.34 -5.28 3.11
C GLN A 56 -14.37 -4.31 2.40
N GLY A 57 -14.91 -3.54 1.46
CA GLY A 57 -14.77 -2.08 1.54
C GLY A 57 -13.44 -1.42 1.12
N ASP A 58 -12.59 -2.04 0.32
CA ASP A 58 -11.74 -1.26 -0.60
C ASP A 58 -12.30 -1.29 -2.03
N ILE A 59 -13.34 -0.46 -2.19
CA ILE A 59 -14.12 -0.04 -3.37
C ILE A 59 -13.29 0.09 -4.66
N SER A 60 -11.97 0.25 -4.52
CA SER A 60 -10.99 0.26 -5.59
C SER A 60 -10.96 -1.03 -6.42
N PHE A 61 -10.95 -2.22 -5.82
CA PHE A 61 -10.66 -3.45 -6.59
C PHE A 61 -11.79 -3.78 -7.58
N GLU A 62 -13.04 -3.79 -7.11
CA GLU A 62 -14.23 -4.01 -7.95
C GLU A 62 -14.46 -2.92 -9.00
N LYS A 63 -13.89 -1.71 -8.81
CA LYS A 63 -13.92 -0.63 -9.80
C LYS A 63 -12.99 -0.89 -10.99
N TYR A 64 -11.90 -1.63 -10.79
CA TYR A 64 -10.88 -1.88 -11.83
C TYR A 64 -10.87 -3.31 -12.37
N PHE A 65 -11.46 -4.27 -11.64
CA PHE A 65 -11.49 -5.69 -12.02
C PHE A 65 -12.87 -6.30 -11.82
N TYR A 66 -13.41 -6.92 -12.88
CA TYR A 66 -14.62 -7.73 -12.79
C TYR A 66 -14.28 -9.10 -12.20
N LEU A 67 -14.44 -9.25 -10.88
CA LEU A 67 -14.40 -10.55 -10.22
C LEU A 67 -15.74 -11.26 -10.36
N ASN A 68 -15.71 -12.53 -10.78
CA ASN A 68 -16.85 -13.44 -10.67
C ASN A 68 -17.26 -13.61 -9.18
N ASP A 69 -18.56 -13.66 -8.89
CA ASP A 69 -19.13 -13.73 -7.55
C ASP A 69 -18.60 -14.90 -6.70
N TYR A 70 -18.15 -15.99 -7.34
CA TYR A 70 -17.45 -17.09 -6.65
C TYR A 70 -16.21 -16.59 -5.91
N TYR A 71 -15.33 -15.85 -6.60
CA TYR A 71 -14.10 -15.33 -5.98
C TYR A 71 -14.41 -14.31 -4.89
N LYS A 72 -15.40 -13.44 -5.10
CA LYS A 72 -15.82 -12.45 -4.09
C LYS A 72 -16.22 -13.10 -2.75
N LYS A 73 -16.80 -14.30 -2.78
CA LYS A 73 -17.29 -15.02 -1.60
C LYS A 73 -16.30 -16.04 -1.01
N HIS A 74 -15.42 -16.60 -1.84
CA HIS A 74 -14.64 -17.79 -1.47
C HIS A 74 -13.12 -17.62 -1.51
N SER A 75 -12.59 -16.48 -1.94
CA SER A 75 -11.14 -16.30 -2.08
C SER A 75 -10.53 -15.31 -1.08
N ASN A 76 -9.51 -15.76 -0.37
CA ASN A 76 -8.65 -14.93 0.47
C ASN A 76 -7.67 -14.15 -0.41
N LEU A 77 -8.17 -13.31 -1.31
CA LEU A 77 -7.33 -12.52 -2.21
C LEU A 77 -6.56 -11.48 -1.41
N LEU A 78 -5.24 -11.62 -1.43
CA LEU A 78 -4.31 -10.60 -1.00
C LEU A 78 -3.96 -9.74 -2.22
N TYR A 79 -4.21 -8.43 -2.17
CA TYR A 79 -3.77 -7.51 -3.22
C TYR A 79 -2.85 -6.43 -2.66
N CYS A 80 -1.75 -6.18 -3.36
CA CYS A 80 -0.82 -5.11 -3.06
C CYS A 80 -1.37 -3.77 -3.57
N SER A 81 -1.37 -2.75 -2.72
CA SER A 81 -1.77 -1.38 -3.04
C SER A 81 -0.84 -0.36 -2.38
N ARG A 82 -0.98 0.91 -2.78
CA ARG A 82 -0.37 2.08 -2.11
C ARG A 82 1.14 1.97 -1.86
N ASN A 83 1.89 1.30 -2.75
CA ASN A 83 3.36 1.27 -2.73
C ASN A 83 3.91 2.70 -2.83
N ALA A 84 4.69 3.10 -1.82
CA ALA A 84 5.32 4.42 -1.75
C ALA A 84 6.77 4.30 -1.29
N VAL A 85 7.66 5.02 -1.97
CA VAL A 85 9.08 5.18 -1.60
C VAL A 85 9.42 6.65 -1.75
N LEU A 86 10.11 7.23 -0.76
CA LEU A 86 10.61 8.61 -0.81
C LEU A 86 11.51 8.82 -2.03
N LYS A 87 11.42 10.00 -2.65
CA LYS A 87 12.05 10.30 -3.95
C LYS A 87 13.55 10.00 -3.96
N GLU A 88 14.26 10.37 -2.91
CA GLU A 88 15.70 10.17 -2.74
C GLU A 88 16.12 8.70 -2.55
N PHE A 89 15.18 7.80 -2.21
CA PHE A 89 15.44 6.35 -2.06
C PHE A 89 14.96 5.50 -3.25
N ARG A 90 14.37 6.10 -4.31
CA ARG A 90 13.84 5.35 -5.47
C ARG A 90 14.90 4.65 -6.31
N ASN A 91 16.09 5.22 -6.39
CA ASN A 91 17.24 4.63 -7.10
C ASN A 91 18.19 3.91 -6.12
N SER A 92 17.63 3.27 -5.08
CA SER A 92 18.39 2.55 -4.05
C SER A 92 17.93 1.08 -3.93
N PRO A 93 18.70 0.20 -3.27
CA PRO A 93 18.31 -1.18 -3.03
C PRO A 93 16.95 -1.34 -2.35
N VAL A 94 16.46 -0.32 -1.63
CA VAL A 94 15.13 -0.31 -0.98
C VAL A 94 14.01 -0.49 -2.00
N ALA A 95 14.05 0.23 -3.12
CA ALA A 95 13.02 0.14 -4.16
C ALA A 95 13.06 -1.24 -4.85
N PHE A 96 14.25 -1.79 -5.06
CA PHE A 96 14.44 -3.12 -5.63
C PHE A 96 13.94 -4.23 -4.70
N LEU A 97 14.23 -4.14 -3.40
CA LEU A 97 13.74 -5.10 -2.39
C LEU A 97 12.21 -5.07 -2.28
N LEU A 98 11.59 -3.89 -2.27
CA LEU A 98 10.13 -3.78 -2.27
C LEU A 98 9.52 -4.35 -3.57
N TYR A 99 10.17 -4.19 -4.72
CA TYR A 99 9.75 -4.83 -5.96
C TYR A 99 9.85 -6.37 -5.89
N LEU A 100 10.95 -6.91 -5.35
CA LEU A 100 11.08 -8.36 -5.11
C LEU A 100 10.01 -8.89 -4.16
N PHE A 101 9.64 -8.15 -3.12
CA PHE A 101 8.55 -8.53 -2.22
C PHE A 101 7.19 -8.59 -2.92
N ILE A 102 6.92 -7.73 -3.91
CA ILE A 102 5.70 -7.84 -4.74
C ILE A 102 5.74 -9.13 -5.57
N LEU A 103 6.88 -9.46 -6.16
CA LEU A 103 7.03 -10.64 -7.03
C LEU A 103 6.99 -11.99 -6.30
N ASN A 104 7.26 -12.04 -4.99
CA ASN A 104 7.32 -13.29 -4.20
C ASN A 104 6.08 -13.52 -3.32
N VAL A 105 5.08 -12.63 -3.37
CA VAL A 105 3.82 -12.72 -2.61
C VAL A 105 2.60 -12.92 -3.53
N CYS A 106 2.79 -12.78 -4.84
CA CYS A 106 1.81 -13.04 -5.89
C CYS A 106 2.11 -14.36 -6.63
#